data_AF-A0A4R3V6B3-F1
#
_entry.id   AF-A0A4R3V6B3-F1
#
_cell.length_a   1.000
_cell.length_b   1.000
_cell.length_c   1.000
_cell.angle_alpha   90.00
_cell.angle_beta   90.00
_cell.angle_gamma   90.00
#
_symmetry.space_group_name_H-M   'P 1'
#
loop_
_entity.id
_entity.type
_entity.pdbx_description
1 polymer ?
#
loop_
_entity_poly.entity_id
_entity_poly.type
_entity_poly.pdbx_seq_one_letter_code
_entity_poly.pdbx_strand_id
1 'polypeptide(L)'
;MCVRRMLTIEGLQCETAVHICYGYGIKANTDWKKTLGSEWRQYEESFPKLQKSNIDIISLECHNSHVPIDLIELIRGKKVMVGAIDVATNSIETPEEVAATLRKALQFVDADKLYPCTNCGMAPLSRAVARGKLQALAAGAEIVRAELA
;
A
#
# COMPACT_ATOMS: atom_id res chain seq x y z
N MET A 1 11.40 -28.55 9.46
CA MET A 1 12.42 -27.52 9.80
C MET A 1 13.07 -26.99 8.52
N CYS A 2 12.63 -25.82 8.05
CA CYS A 2 13.44 -24.89 7.25
C CYS A 2 12.64 -23.58 7.24
N VAL A 3 12.59 -22.89 8.38
CA VAL A 3 12.10 -21.51 8.41
C VAL A 3 13.20 -20.73 7.70
N ARG A 4 13.03 -20.46 6.40
CA ARG A 4 13.95 -19.60 5.64
C ARG A 4 13.86 -18.20 6.24
N ARG A 5 14.63 -17.95 7.31
CA ARG A 5 14.83 -16.63 7.86
C ARG A 5 15.39 -15.76 6.74
N MET A 6 14.79 -14.59 6.55
CA MET A 6 15.34 -13.59 5.64
C MET A 6 16.59 -13.02 6.30
N LEU A 7 17.76 -13.52 5.89
CA LEU A 7 19.06 -13.18 6.49
C LEU A 7 19.37 -11.68 6.46
N THR A 8 18.78 -10.95 5.51
CA THR A 8 19.02 -9.51 5.34
C THR A 8 18.48 -8.64 6.47
N ILE A 9 17.56 -9.15 7.30
CA ILE A 9 16.96 -8.41 8.42
C ILE A 9 17.20 -9.07 9.78
N GLU A 10 18.07 -10.09 9.84
CA GLU A 10 18.32 -10.82 11.07
C GLU A 10 19.02 -9.95 12.13
N GLY A 11 18.54 -10.03 13.38
CA GLY A 11 19.12 -9.30 14.51
C GLY A 11 18.60 -7.87 14.71
N LEU A 12 17.83 -7.32 13.75
CA LEU A 12 17.20 -6.02 13.90
C LEU A 12 16.15 -6.06 15.03
N GLN A 13 16.14 -5.00 15.85
CA GLN A 13 15.19 -4.83 16.96
C GLN A 13 14.10 -3.80 16.65
N CYS A 14 14.22 -3.09 15.52
CA CYS A 14 13.22 -2.15 15.05
C CYS A 14 12.27 -2.83 14.05
N GLU A 15 11.11 -2.22 13.82
CA GLU A 15 10.19 -2.70 12.79
C GLU A 15 10.84 -2.65 11.40
N THR A 16 10.57 -3.69 10.63
CA THR A 16 11.06 -3.88 9.27
C THR A 16 9.91 -3.79 8.29
N ALA A 17 10.12 -3.08 7.18
CA ALA A 17 9.13 -2.92 6.14
C ALA A 17 9.69 -3.35 4.79
N VAL A 18 8.84 -3.97 3.96
CA VAL A 18 9.10 -4.15 2.53
C VAL A 18 8.08 -3.34 1.74
N HIS A 19 8.55 -2.65 0.71
CA HIS A 19 7.68 -1.92 -0.22
C HIS A 19 7.72 -2.58 -1.59
N ILE A 20 6.56 -2.95 -2.10
CA ILE A 20 6.38 -3.53 -3.44
C ILE A 20 5.25 -2.75 -4.12
N CYS A 21 5.53 -2.18 -5.28
CA CYS A 21 4.57 -1.36 -6.03
C CYS A 21 4.76 -1.55 -7.54
N TYR A 22 3.93 -0.86 -8.34
CA TYR A 22 4.00 -0.86 -9.80
C TYR A 22 4.76 0.36 -10.33
N GLY A 23 5.66 0.91 -9.50
CA GLY A 23 6.65 1.92 -9.84
C GLY A 23 6.15 3.37 -9.79
N TYR A 24 7.11 4.29 -9.96
CA TYR A 24 6.86 5.73 -10.02
C TYR A 24 5.89 6.12 -11.15
N GLY A 25 5.29 7.31 -11.01
CA GLY A 25 4.46 7.99 -12.00
C GLY A 25 5.17 8.47 -13.26
N ILE A 26 5.99 7.62 -13.88
CA ILE A 26 6.72 7.91 -15.11
C ILE A 26 6.07 7.18 -16.29
N LYS A 27 6.23 7.73 -17.50
CA LYS A 27 5.59 7.23 -18.73
C LYS A 27 5.78 5.74 -18.96
N ALA A 28 6.98 5.21 -18.71
CA ALA A 28 7.28 3.79 -18.88
C ALA A 28 6.37 2.90 -18.01
N ASN A 29 6.15 3.29 -16.75
CA ASN A 29 5.32 2.51 -15.83
C ASN A 29 3.83 2.68 -16.13
N THR A 30 3.39 3.89 -16.48
CA THR A 30 1.97 4.12 -16.80
C THR A 30 1.55 3.45 -18.10
N ASP A 31 2.44 3.33 -19.08
CA ASP A 31 2.19 2.53 -20.29
C ASP A 31 2.21 1.04 -20.00
N TRP A 32 3.15 0.55 -19.18
CA TRP A 32 3.18 -0.85 -18.75
C TRP A 32 1.93 -1.24 -17.95
N LYS A 33 1.44 -0.40 -17.04
CA LYS A 33 0.20 -0.64 -16.27
C LYS A 33 -1.01 -0.93 -17.17
N LYS A 34 -1.08 -0.31 -18.36
CA LYS A 34 -2.17 -0.55 -19.32
C LYS A 34 -2.14 -1.96 -19.92
N THR A 35 -1.01 -2.64 -19.89
CA THR A 35 -0.86 -4.00 -20.44
C THR A 35 -1.15 -5.10 -19.41
N LEU A 36 -1.41 -4.75 -18.15
CA LEU A 36 -1.56 -5.71 -17.05
C LEU A 36 -2.97 -6.31 -16.93
N GLY A 37 -3.90 -5.92 -17.81
CA GLY A 37 -5.25 -6.45 -17.83
C GLY A 37 -6.15 -5.93 -16.70
N SER A 38 -7.22 -6.68 -16.44
CA SER A 38 -8.28 -6.31 -15.49
C SER A 38 -7.94 -6.60 -14.04
N GLU A 39 -6.96 -7.47 -13.76
CA GLU A 39 -6.53 -7.79 -12.41
C GLU A 39 -5.00 -7.91 -12.33
N TRP A 40 -4.39 -7.17 -11.40
CA TRP A 40 -2.96 -7.19 -11.16
C TRP A 40 -2.65 -8.12 -9.97
N ARG A 41 -2.42 -9.39 -10.28
CA ARG A 41 -2.29 -10.47 -9.28
C ARG A 41 -0.85 -10.82 -8.88
N GLN A 42 0.14 -10.00 -9.25
CA GLN A 42 1.57 -10.26 -9.02
C GLN A 42 1.90 -10.48 -7.52
N TYR A 43 1.13 -9.88 -6.61
CA TYR A 43 1.29 -10.07 -5.18
C TYR A 43 1.04 -11.53 -4.72
N GLU A 44 0.21 -12.32 -5.42
CA GLU A 44 -0.06 -13.72 -5.07
C GLU A 44 1.21 -14.58 -5.02
N GLU A 45 2.22 -14.25 -5.82
CA GLU A 45 3.49 -14.99 -5.85
C GLU A 45 4.39 -14.70 -4.65
N SER A 46 4.30 -13.48 -4.09
CA SER A 46 5.21 -12.98 -3.06
C SER A 46 4.60 -13.02 -1.66
N PHE A 47 3.30 -12.74 -1.52
CA PHE A 47 2.60 -12.63 -0.24
C PHE A 47 2.72 -13.88 0.64
N PRO A 48 2.53 -15.12 0.14
CA PRO A 48 2.67 -16.31 0.96
C PRO A 48 4.07 -16.51 1.56
N LYS A 49 5.11 -15.98 0.89
CA LYS A 49 6.49 -16.02 1.40
C LYS A 49 6.73 -14.90 2.41
N LEU A 50 6.25 -13.69 2.12
CA LEU A 50 6.34 -12.55 3.02
C LEU A 50 5.58 -12.78 4.32
N GLN A 51 4.42 -13.42 4.26
CA GLN A 51 3.64 -13.81 5.43
C GLN A 51 4.43 -14.70 6.39
N LYS A 52 5.21 -15.63 5.84
CA LYS A 52 6.07 -16.55 6.61
C LYS A 52 7.42 -15.95 6.99
N SER A 53 7.71 -14.73 6.54
CA SER A 53 8.97 -14.04 6.81
C SER A 53 8.91 -13.27 8.13
N ASN A 54 10.07 -12.80 8.58
CA ASN A 54 10.22 -11.94 9.75
C ASN A 54 9.98 -10.45 9.45
N ILE A 55 9.52 -10.09 8.24
CA ILE A 55 9.16 -8.70 7.93
C ILE A 55 7.90 -8.32 8.72
N ASP A 56 7.89 -7.14 9.34
CA ASP A 56 6.77 -6.70 10.19
C ASP A 56 5.66 -6.02 9.38
N ILE A 57 6.06 -5.18 8.42
CA ILE A 57 5.16 -4.30 7.66
C ILE A 57 5.30 -4.55 6.16
N ILE A 58 4.18 -4.65 5.45
CA ILE A 58 4.14 -4.77 3.99
C ILE A 58 3.46 -3.53 3.41
N SER A 59 4.20 -2.77 2.59
CA SER A 59 3.71 -1.58 1.89
C SER A 59 3.38 -1.87 0.44
N LEU A 60 2.16 -1.50 0.04
CA LEU A 60 1.51 -1.94 -1.19
C LEU A 60 0.90 -0.77 -1.96
N GLU A 61 0.91 -0.87 -3.28
CA GLU A 61 0.07 -0.06 -4.15
C GLU A 61 -1.37 -0.61 -4.20
N CYS A 62 -2.38 0.25 -3.97
CA CYS A 62 -3.80 -0.11 -3.96
C CYS A 62 -4.69 0.91 -4.69
N HIS A 63 -4.64 2.20 -4.34
CA HIS A 63 -5.53 3.23 -4.90
C HIS A 63 -5.38 3.35 -6.42
N ASN A 64 -6.49 3.37 -7.16
CA ASN A 64 -6.53 3.35 -8.64
C ASN A 64 -5.72 2.23 -9.32
N SER A 65 -5.31 1.20 -8.57
CA SER A 65 -4.74 -0.01 -9.13
C SER A 65 -5.85 -1.00 -9.47
N HIS A 66 -5.54 -2.00 -10.31
CA HIS A 66 -6.40 -3.17 -10.49
C HIS A 66 -5.94 -4.35 -9.62
N VAL A 67 -5.23 -4.09 -8.51
CA VAL A 67 -4.89 -5.14 -7.55
C VAL A 67 -6.17 -5.55 -6.83
N PRO A 68 -6.55 -6.84 -6.85
CA PRO A 68 -7.66 -7.32 -6.04
C PRO A 68 -7.33 -7.10 -4.55
N ILE A 69 -8.14 -6.29 -3.87
CA ILE A 69 -7.82 -5.86 -2.50
C ILE A 69 -7.90 -6.99 -1.47
N ASP A 70 -8.65 -8.05 -1.80
CA ASP A 70 -8.74 -9.29 -1.04
C ASP A 70 -7.42 -10.06 -0.98
N LEU A 71 -6.44 -9.78 -1.86
CA LEU A 71 -5.10 -10.34 -1.75
C LEU A 71 -4.41 -9.99 -0.43
N ILE A 72 -4.81 -8.89 0.23
CA ILE A 72 -4.30 -8.53 1.58
C ILE A 72 -4.58 -9.65 2.59
N GLU A 73 -5.60 -10.49 2.38
CA GLU A 73 -5.88 -11.66 3.23
C GLU A 73 -4.69 -12.62 3.32
N LEU A 74 -3.91 -12.76 2.24
CA LEU A 74 -2.76 -13.67 2.19
C LEU A 74 -1.64 -13.27 3.17
N ILE A 75 -1.66 -12.03 3.66
CA ILE A 75 -0.71 -11.48 4.64
C ILE A 75 -1.40 -11.09 5.96
N ARG A 76 -2.59 -11.64 6.24
CA ARG A 76 -3.36 -11.39 7.47
C ARG A 76 -2.47 -11.55 8.70
N GLY A 77 -2.51 -10.57 9.60
CA GLY A 77 -1.72 -10.53 10.83
C GLY A 77 -0.41 -9.74 10.71
N LYS A 78 0.07 -9.41 9.50
CA LYS A 78 1.10 -8.38 9.31
C LYS A 78 0.51 -6.98 9.42
N LYS A 79 1.34 -5.99 9.70
CA LYS A 79 0.98 -4.59 9.49
C LYS A 79 0.99 -4.29 7.99
N VAL A 80 0.01 -3.52 7.52
CA VAL A 80 -0.15 -3.24 6.09
C VAL A 80 -0.17 -1.74 5.86
N MET A 81 0.84 -1.26 5.13
CA MET A 81 0.89 0.11 4.62
C MET A 81 0.10 0.18 3.30
N VAL A 82 -1.17 0.58 3.38
CA VAL A 82 -2.11 0.60 2.26
C VAL A 82 -1.92 1.89 1.46
N GLY A 83 -1.50 1.79 0.20
CA GLY A 83 -1.40 2.92 -0.71
C GLY A 83 -2.78 3.50 -1.04
N ALA A 84 -3.15 4.61 -0.39
CA ALA A 84 -4.42 5.30 -0.57
C ALA A 84 -4.30 6.56 -1.45
N ILE A 85 -3.13 6.79 -2.05
CA ILE A 85 -2.81 7.92 -2.92
C ILE A 85 -2.15 7.40 -4.19
N ASP A 86 -2.67 7.81 -5.35
CA ASP A 86 -2.08 7.54 -6.65
C ASP A 86 -1.03 8.60 -7.00
N VAL A 87 0.24 8.19 -7.00
CA VAL A 87 1.37 9.06 -7.33
C VAL A 87 1.71 9.08 -8.82
N ALA A 88 0.92 8.39 -9.67
CA ALA A 88 1.05 8.40 -11.12
C ALA A 88 0.21 9.49 -11.81
N THR A 89 -0.53 10.28 -11.04
CA THR A 89 -1.34 11.41 -11.52
C THR A 89 -1.06 12.68 -10.72
N ASN A 90 -1.30 13.83 -11.34
CA ASN A 90 -1.25 15.14 -10.68
C ASN A 90 -2.59 15.52 -10.00
N SER A 91 -3.68 14.80 -10.27
CA SER A 91 -4.96 15.00 -9.59
C SER A 91 -4.80 14.70 -8.10
N ILE A 92 -5.24 15.61 -7.23
CA ILE A 92 -5.23 15.42 -5.78
C ILE A 92 -6.52 14.68 -5.41
N GLU A 93 -6.39 13.59 -4.67
CA GLU A 93 -7.51 12.80 -4.15
C GLU A 93 -8.35 13.62 -3.16
N THR A 94 -9.64 13.31 -3.07
CA THR A 94 -10.48 13.81 -1.96
C THR A 94 -10.26 12.97 -0.70
N PRO A 95 -10.51 13.54 0.50
CA PRO A 95 -10.50 12.77 1.75
C PRO A 95 -11.41 11.53 1.70
N GLU A 96 -12.56 11.63 1.03
CA GLU A 96 -13.53 10.55 0.90
C GLU A 96 -13.03 9.42 -0.01
N GLU A 97 -12.30 9.73 -1.08
CA GLU A 97 -11.66 8.73 -1.96
C GLU A 97 -10.58 7.93 -1.21
N VAL A 98 -9.78 8.63 -0.41
CA VAL A 98 -8.80 8.02 0.51
C VAL A 98 -9.53 7.12 1.51
N ALA A 99 -10.53 7.66 2.22
CA ALA A 99 -11.30 6.92 3.21
C ALA A 99 -11.97 5.67 2.62
N ALA A 100 -12.53 5.77 1.41
CA ALA A 100 -13.13 4.63 0.71
C ALA A 100 -12.13 3.51 0.46
N THR A 101 -10.87 3.85 0.12
CA THR A 101 -9.80 2.85 -0.05
C THR A 101 -9.47 2.16 1.28
N LEU A 102 -9.32 2.95 2.34
CA LEU A 102 -9.01 2.43 3.68
C LEU A 102 -10.13 1.54 4.22
N ARG A 103 -11.41 1.91 4.05
CA ARG A 103 -12.57 1.09 4.44
C ARG A 103 -12.61 -0.25 3.72
N LYS A 104 -12.28 -0.29 2.43
CA LYS A 104 -12.17 -1.55 1.69
C LYS A 104 -11.04 -2.42 2.25
N ALA A 105 -9.89 -1.82 2.57
CA ALA A 105 -8.78 -2.55 3.15
C ALA A 105 -9.09 -3.11 4.55
N LEU A 106 -9.86 -2.40 5.39
CA LEU A 106 -10.28 -2.86 6.72
C LEU A 106 -11.05 -4.19 6.74
N GLN A 107 -11.57 -4.65 5.60
CA GLN A 107 -12.15 -5.99 5.48
C GLN A 107 -11.08 -7.10 5.56
N PHE A 108 -9.84 -6.78 5.17
CA PHE A 108 -8.72 -7.71 4.99
C PHE A 108 -7.52 -7.44 5.92
N VAL A 109 -7.51 -6.30 6.63
CA VAL A 109 -6.53 -5.99 7.67
C VAL A 109 -7.22 -5.43 8.91
N ASP A 110 -6.76 -5.85 10.10
CA ASP A 110 -7.28 -5.35 11.37
C ASP A 110 -6.97 -3.85 11.52
N ALA A 111 -7.86 -3.10 12.18
CA ALA A 111 -7.72 -1.66 12.34
C ALA A 111 -6.41 -1.24 13.04
N ASP A 112 -5.93 -2.05 13.99
CA ASP A 112 -4.65 -1.81 14.71
C ASP A 112 -3.40 -2.11 13.87
N LYS A 113 -3.58 -2.70 12.68
CA LYS A 113 -2.51 -3.09 11.75
C LYS A 113 -2.58 -2.34 10.42
N LEU A 114 -3.60 -1.52 10.20
CA LEU A 114 -3.73 -0.70 8.99
C LEU A 114 -2.94 0.60 9.13
N TYR A 115 -2.03 0.83 8.19
CA TYR A 115 -1.24 2.05 8.09
C TYR A 115 -1.60 2.77 6.78
N PRO A 116 -2.31 3.91 6.81
CA PRO A 116 -2.56 4.70 5.61
C PRO A 116 -1.24 5.19 4.98
N CYS A 117 -1.03 4.90 3.70
CA CYS A 117 0.23 5.18 3.00
C CYS A 117 -0.03 5.69 1.56
N THR A 118 1.04 5.90 0.79
CA THR A 118 0.99 6.29 -0.63
C THR A 118 1.41 5.11 -1.50
N ASN A 119 0.88 4.97 -2.72
CA ASN A 119 1.22 3.84 -3.60
C ASN A 119 2.72 3.67 -3.86
N CYS A 120 3.46 4.78 -3.96
CA CYS A 120 4.91 4.81 -4.14
C CYS A 120 5.44 6.19 -3.69
N GLY A 121 6.73 6.46 -3.85
CA GLY A 121 7.32 7.76 -3.56
C GLY A 121 6.84 8.88 -4.49
N MET A 122 6.83 10.11 -3.99
CA MET A 122 6.35 11.32 -4.68
C MET A 122 7.46 12.16 -5.33
N ALA A 123 8.70 11.65 -5.41
CA ALA A 123 9.84 12.39 -5.95
C ALA A 123 9.62 13.02 -7.35
N PRO A 124 8.86 12.39 -8.28
CA PRO A 124 8.56 13.00 -9.58
C PRO A 124 7.49 14.09 -9.55
N LEU A 125 6.72 14.24 -8.46
CA LEU A 125 5.62 15.18 -8.37
C LEU A 125 6.11 16.58 -7.98
N SER A 126 5.35 17.61 -8.37
CA SER A 126 5.60 18.96 -7.83
C SER A 126 5.31 19.00 -6.33
N ARG A 127 6.01 19.88 -5.60
CA ARG A 127 5.81 20.05 -4.15
C ARG A 127 4.36 20.42 -3.79
N ALA A 128 3.69 21.20 -4.65
CA ALA A 128 2.30 21.60 -4.44
C ALA A 128 1.35 20.39 -4.52
N VAL A 129 1.52 19.55 -5.55
CA VAL A 129 0.74 18.32 -5.72
C VAL A 129 1.01 17.36 -4.56
N ALA A 130 2.28 17.12 -4.22
CA ALA A 130 2.65 16.24 -3.12
C ALA A 130 2.04 16.70 -1.78
N ARG A 131 2.08 18.00 -1.49
CA ARG A 131 1.45 18.55 -0.27
C ARG A 131 -0.06 18.32 -0.25
N GLY A 132 -0.76 18.60 -1.35
CA GLY A 132 -2.20 18.38 -1.44
C GLY A 132 -2.59 16.92 -1.24
N LYS A 133 -1.85 16.00 -1.86
CA LYS A 133 -2.05 14.55 -1.68
C LYS A 133 -1.81 14.08 -0.24
N LEU A 134 -0.79 14.61 0.43
CA LEU A 134 -0.53 14.29 1.85
C LEU A 134 -1.61 14.86 2.78
N GLN A 135 -2.17 16.04 2.46
CA GLN A 135 -3.32 16.59 3.19
C GLN A 135 -4.56 15.72 3.02
N ALA A 136 -4.85 15.26 1.79
CA ALA A 136 -5.94 14.33 1.52
C ALA A 136 -5.77 13.00 2.27
N LEU A 137 -4.55 12.44 2.27
CA LEU A 137 -4.24 11.22 3.00
C LEU A 137 -4.54 11.35 4.50
N ALA A 138 -4.05 12.43 5.12
CA ALA A 138 -4.27 12.69 6.54
C ALA A 138 -5.77 12.89 6.86
N ALA A 139 -6.48 13.68 6.06
CA ALA A 139 -7.90 13.94 6.25
C ALA A 139 -8.76 12.68 6.06
N GLY A 140 -8.48 11.88 5.02
CA GLY A 140 -9.19 10.62 4.78
C GLY A 140 -8.94 9.57 5.87
N ALA A 141 -7.72 9.51 6.40
CA ALA A 141 -7.41 8.66 7.55
C ALA A 141 -8.15 9.10 8.82
N GLU A 142 -8.32 10.41 9.04
CA GLU A 142 -9.06 10.93 10.19
C GLU A 142 -10.55 10.57 10.12
N ILE A 143 -11.16 10.65 8.93
CA ILE A 143 -12.56 10.24 8.71
C ILE A 143 -12.76 8.80 9.19
N VAL A 144 -11.91 7.86 8.72
CA VAL A 144 -12.03 6.45 9.10
C VAL A 144 -11.70 6.24 10.58
N ARG A 145 -10.77 6.99 11.15
CA ARG A 145 -10.46 6.91 12.59
C ARG A 145 -11.66 7.30 13.45
N ALA A 146 -12.37 8.35 13.07
CA ALA A 146 -13.57 8.80 13.78
C ALA A 146 -14.72 7.78 13.68
N GLU A 147 -14.80 7.00 12.60
CA GLU A 147 -15.80 5.94 12.42
C GLU A 147 -15.53 4.68 13.25
N LEU A 148 -14.27 4.47 13.67
CA LEU A 148 -13.84 3.32 14.46
C LEU A 148 -13.86 3.57 15.98
N ALA A 149 -14.13 4.81 16.40
CA ALA A 149 -14.09 5.26 17.80
C ALA A 149 -15.38 4.92 18.59
#